data_AF-A0A7Y5N1F4-F1
#
_entry.id   AF-A0A7Y5N1F4-F1
#
_cell.length_a   1.000
_cell.length_b   1.000
_cell.length_c   1.000
_cell.angle_alpha   90.00
_cell.angle_beta   90.00
_cell.angle_gamma   90.00
#
_symmetry.space_group_name_H-M   'P 1'
#
loop_
_entity.id
_entity.type
_entity.pdbx_description
1 polymer ?
#
loop_
_entity_poly.entity_id
_entity_poly.type
_entity_poly.pdbx_seq_one_letter_code
_entity_poly.pdbx_strand_id
1 'polypeptide(L)'
;MDLSAIPYLLISRNVELAYGDERVFVCLCLIDHLCVGVGTTRDDALHAMTAELEKKYGQRWELDAEPSDDDDTGAFDIDELSLN
;
A
#
# COMPACT_ATOMS: atom_id res chain seq x y z
N MET A 1 -0.44 6.26 5.87
CA MET A 1 -1.91 6.23 5.74
C MET A 1 -2.48 5.46 6.92
N ASP A 2 -3.61 5.90 7.49
CA ASP A 2 -4.30 5.12 8.51
C ASP A 2 -5.12 4.00 7.84
N LEU A 3 -4.64 2.77 7.94
CA LEU A 3 -5.29 1.60 7.34
C LEU A 3 -6.55 1.19 8.11
N SER A 4 -6.77 1.71 9.32
CA SER A 4 -7.97 1.44 10.11
C SER A 4 -9.25 2.01 9.48
N ALA A 5 -9.12 2.94 8.53
CA ALA A 5 -10.23 3.55 7.80
C ALA A 5 -10.68 2.77 6.56
N ILE A 6 -9.98 1.71 6.16
CA ILE A 6 -10.33 0.94 4.95
C ILE A 6 -11.56 0.06 5.25
N PRO A 7 -12.70 0.27 4.56
CA PRO A 7 -13.88 -0.55 4.77
C PRO A 7 -13.64 -1.97 4.24
N TYR A 8 -13.91 -2.96 5.07
CA TYR A 8 -13.78 -4.38 4.72
C TYR A 8 -14.99 -5.19 5.20
N LEU A 9 -15.22 -6.33 4.56
CA LEU A 9 -16.17 -7.34 4.99
C LEU A 9 -15.40 -8.59 5.44
N LEU A 10 -15.67 -9.05 6.65
CA LEU A 10 -15.14 -10.31 7.17
C LEU A 10 -16.23 -11.38 7.11
N ILE A 11 -15.96 -12.46 6.38
CA ILE A 11 -16.87 -13.59 6.20
C ILE A 11 -16.23 -14.83 6.82
N SER A 12 -17.02 -15.64 7.54
CA SER A 12 -16.61 -16.96 7.97
C SER A 12 -17.35 -18.04 7.19
N ARG A 13 -16.63 -19.08 6.77
CA ARG A 13 -17.18 -20.26 6.09
C ARG A 13 -16.49 -21.52 6.60
N ASN A 14 -17.25 -22.60 6.66
CA ASN A 14 -16.66 -23.92 6.82
C ASN A 14 -16.29 -24.42 5.42
N VAL A 15 -15.08 -24.95 5.28
CA VAL A 15 -14.54 -25.46 4.02
C VAL A 15 -14.11 -26.90 4.27
N GLU A 16 -14.52 -27.80 3.40
CA GLU A 16 -14.13 -29.21 3.47
C GLU A 16 -12.68 -29.34 2.95
N LEU A 17 -11.77 -29.79 3.83
CA LEU A 17 -10.38 -30.07 3.49
C LEU A 17 -10.12 -31.58 3.56
N ALA A 18 -8.99 -32.02 3.00
CA ALA A 18 -8.64 -33.45 2.91
C ALA A 18 -8.56 -34.17 4.27
N TYR A 19 -8.43 -33.43 5.37
CA TYR A 19 -8.32 -33.93 6.75
C TYR A 19 -9.53 -33.56 7.63
N GLY A 20 -10.58 -32.96 7.06
CA GLY A 20 -11.82 -32.60 7.76
C GLY A 20 -12.31 -31.19 7.43
N ASP A 21 -13.46 -30.83 8.01
CA ASP A 21 -14.03 -29.49 7.89
C ASP A 21 -13.26 -28.49 8.74
N GLU A 22 -12.78 -27.42 8.11
CA GLU A 22 -12.10 -26.33 8.81
C GLU A 22 -12.85 -25.01 8.59
N ARG A 23 -12.96 -24.22 9.66
CA ARG A 23 -13.52 -22.88 9.55
C ARG A 23 -12.43 -21.92 9.05
N VAL A 24 -12.75 -21.19 8.00
CA VAL A 24 -11.89 -20.18 7.40
C VAL A 24 -12.58 -18.82 7.47
N PHE A 25 -11.78 -17.80 7.71
CA PHE A 25 -12.13 -16.38 7.74
C PHE A 25 -11.51 -15.70 6.54
N VAL A 26 -12.32 -14.94 5.80
CA VAL A 26 -11.92 -14.24 4.57
C VAL A 26 -12.26 -12.77 4.69
N CYS A 27 -11.28 -11.91 4.45
CA CYS A 27 -11.40 -10.46 4.40
C CYS A 27 -11.50 -9.98 2.95
N LEU A 28 -12.58 -9.29 2.63
CA LEU A 28 -12.80 -8.63 1.34
C LEU A 28 -12.68 -7.12 1.53
N CYS A 29 -11.80 -6.49 0.76
CA CYS A 29 -11.70 -5.04 0.70
C CYS A 29 -12.87 -4.47 -0.11
N LEU A 30 -13.63 -3.54 0.46
CA LEU A 30 -14.84 -3.01 -0.19
C LEU A 30 -14.54 -1.89 -1.19
N ILE A 31 -13.32 -1.37 -1.21
CA ILE A 31 -12.90 -0.35 -2.18
C ILE A 31 -12.68 -0.99 -3.56
N ASP A 32 -11.94 -2.10 -3.60
CA ASP A 32 -11.50 -2.75 -4.83
C ASP A 32 -12.14 -4.12 -5.07
N HIS A 33 -12.98 -4.59 -4.14
CA HIS A 33 -13.70 -5.86 -4.19
C HIS A 33 -12.78 -7.09 -4.27
N LEU A 34 -11.54 -6.97 -3.76
CA LEU A 34 -10.58 -8.07 -3.75
C LEU A 34 -10.52 -8.77 -2.38
N CYS A 35 -10.19 -10.06 -2.43
CA CYS A 35 -9.75 -10.79 -1.25
C CYS A 35 -8.36 -10.30 -0.83
N VAL A 36 -8.27 -9.82 0.41
CA VAL A 36 -7.04 -9.22 0.96
C VAL A 36 -6.50 -9.97 2.16
N GLY A 37 -7.26 -10.89 2.75
CA GLY A 37 -6.77 -11.72 3.86
C GLY A 37 -7.56 -13.01 4.02
N VAL A 38 -6.86 -14.09 4.37
CA VAL A 38 -7.44 -15.41 4.65
C VAL A 38 -6.75 -15.99 5.88
N GLY A 39 -7.52 -16.58 6.80
CA GLY A 39 -6.98 -17.22 7.99
C GLY A 39 -7.94 -18.25 8.59
N THR A 40 -7.43 -19.16 9.41
CA THR A 40 -8.25 -20.15 10.15
C THR A 40 -8.83 -19.56 11.43
N THR A 41 -8.28 -18.42 11.89
CA THR A 41 -8.86 -17.57 12.92
C THR A 41 -9.20 -16.18 12.37
N ARG A 42 -10.03 -15.44 13.10
CA ARG A 42 -10.36 -14.05 12.78
C ARG A 42 -9.12 -13.16 12.76
N ASP A 43 -8.24 -13.31 13.74
CA ASP A 43 -7.08 -12.45 13.91
C ASP A 43 -6.04 -12.72 12.81
N ASP A 44 -5.86 -13.98 12.40
CA ASP A 44 -4.98 -14.33 11.28
C ASP A 44 -5.46 -13.70 9.97
N ALA A 45 -6.76 -13.74 9.70
CA ALA A 45 -7.34 -13.13 8.50
C ALA A 45 -7.18 -11.60 8.49
N LEU A 46 -7.28 -10.95 9.66
CA LEU A 46 -7.08 -9.51 9.81
C LEU A 46 -5.60 -9.12 9.68
N HIS A 47 -4.69 -9.89 10.27
CA HIS A 47 -3.25 -9.66 10.09
C HIS A 47 -2.83 -9.82 8.63
N ALA A 48 -3.31 -10.86 7.95
CA ALA A 48 -3.07 -11.05 6.52
C ALA A 48 -3.61 -9.87 5.69
N MET A 49 -4.81 -9.38 6.02
CA MET A 49 -5.40 -8.20 5.39
C MET A 49 -4.52 -6.96 5.57
N THR A 50 -4.08 -6.66 6.79
CA THR A 50 -3.25 -5.48 7.05
C THR A 50 -1.96 -5.54 6.24
N ALA A 51 -1.28 -6.68 6.21
CA ALA A 51 -0.05 -6.86 5.45
C ALA A 51 -0.25 -6.63 3.93
N GLU A 52 -1.33 -7.14 3.34
CA GLU A 52 -1.61 -6.91 1.91
C GLU A 52 -2.05 -5.47 1.61
N LEU A 53 -2.82 -4.85 2.50
CA LEU A 53 -3.20 -3.43 2.34
C LEU A 53 -1.97 -2.51 2.48
N GLU A 54 -1.05 -2.79 3.40
CA GLU A 54 0.24 -2.08 3.53
C GLU A 54 1.06 -2.20 2.25
N LYS A 55 1.18 -3.41 1.71
CA LYS A 55 1.91 -3.63 0.46
C LYS A 55 1.28 -2.87 -0.71
N LYS A 56 -0.05 -2.91 -0.82
CA LYS A 56 -0.78 -2.36 -1.96
C LYS A 56 -0.92 -0.84 -1.93
N TYR A 57 -1.16 -0.27 -0.74
CA TYR A 57 -1.45 1.16 -0.56
C TYR A 57 -0.30 1.91 0.11
N GLY A 58 0.57 1.23 0.84
CA GLY A 58 1.76 1.84 1.45
C GLY A 58 2.84 2.21 0.43
N GLN A 59 3.06 1.40 -0.61
CA GLN A 59 4.07 1.70 -1.65
C GLN A 59 3.60 2.74 -2.68
N ARG A 60 2.29 2.92 -2.84
CA ARG A 60 1.71 3.65 -3.98
C ARG A 60 1.91 5.18 -3.91
N TRP A 61 2.41 5.72 -2.80
CA TRP A 61 2.65 7.17 -2.64
C TRP A 61 4.13 7.57 -2.56
N GLU A 62 5.08 6.63 -2.53
CA GLU A 62 6.51 6.98 -2.54
C GLU A 62 7.04 7.35 -3.94
N LEU A 63 6.20 7.36 -4.98
CA LEU A 63 6.62 7.55 -6.38
C LEU A 63 6.15 8.86 -7.05
N ASP A 64 5.40 9.72 -6.36
CA ASP A 64 4.98 11.04 -6.89
C ASP A 64 5.62 12.20 -6.12
N ALA A 65 6.80 11.99 -5.50
CA ALA A 65 7.67 13.11 -5.19
C ALA A 65 8.40 13.48 -6.50
N GLU A 66 7.77 14.34 -7.30
CA GLU A 66 8.46 14.98 -8.42
C GLU A 66 9.79 15.54 -7.90
N PRO A 67 10.92 15.30 -8.59
CA PRO A 67 12.13 16.07 -8.32
C PRO A 67 11.77 17.52 -8.61
N SER A 68 11.65 18.33 -7.55
CA SER A 68 11.66 19.77 -7.70
C SER A 68 13.05 20.15 -8.22
N ASP A 69 13.17 20.30 -9.54
CA ASP A 69 14.30 20.97 -10.18
C ASP A 69 14.27 22.46 -9.82
N ASP A 70 14.52 22.77 -8.55
CA ASP A 70 14.97 24.08 -8.09
C ASP A 70 16.46 23.93 -7.75
N ASP A 71 17.29 23.69 -8.77
CA ASP A 71 18.72 23.97 -8.65
C ASP A 71 18.94 25.42 -9.10
N ASP A 72 18.73 26.31 -8.13
CA ASP A 72 19.13 27.72 -8.12
C ASP A 72 20.67 27.80 -8.12
N THR A 73 21.29 27.39 -9.23
CA THR A 73 22.73 27.58 -9.43
C THR A 73 23.00 29.00 -9.92
N GLY A 74 23.20 29.88 -8.94
CA GLY A 74 24.34 30.80 -8.87
C GLY A 74 24.64 31.65 -10.10
N ALA A 75 24.42 32.96 -9.95
CA ALA A 75 24.96 34.01 -10.81
C ALA A 75 26.43 33.73 -11.18
N PHE A 76 26.69 33.56 -12.48
CA PHE A 76 28.03 33.70 -13.04
C PHE A 76 28.15 35.11 -13.61
N ASP A 77 29.02 35.90 -12.99
CA ASP A 77 29.48 37.19 -13.51
C ASP A 77 30.08 37.00 -14.90
N ILE A 78 29.50 37.68 -15.90
CA ILE A 78 30.09 37.82 -17.24
C ILE A 78 30.11 39.32 -17.54
N ASP A 79 31.26 39.94 -17.31
CA ASP A 79 31.80 41.11 -18.00
C ASP A 79 33.21 41.29 -17.38
N GLU A 80 34.33 41.23 -18.09
CA GLU A 80 34.74 42.20 -19.10
C GLU A 80 36.05 41.67 -19.74
N LEU A 81 36.01 41.27 -21.02
CA LEU A 81 37.22 41.08 -21.84
C LEU A 81 37.34 42.28 -22.77
N SER A 82 37.86 43.38 -22.23
CA SER A 82 38.28 44.52 -23.03
C SER A 82 39.58 44.16 -23.77
N LEU A 83 39.45 43.88 -25.07
CA LEU A 83 40.55 43.96 -26.04
C LEU A 83 41.15 45.38 -26.01
N ASN A 84 42.44 45.48 -25.70
CA ASN A 84 43.43 46.31 -26.41
C ASN A 84 44.84 45.97 -25.95
#